data_AF-A0A817DI96-F1
#
_entry.id   AF-A0A817DI96-F1
#
_cell.length_a   1.000
_cell.length_b   1.000
_cell.length_c   1.000
_cell.angle_alpha   90.00
_cell.angle_beta   90.00
_cell.angle_gamma   90.00
#
_symmetry.space_group_name_H-M   'P 1'
#
loop_
_entity.id
_entity.type
_entity.pdbx_description
1 polymer ?
#
loop_
_entity_poly.entity_id
_entity_poly.type
_entity_poly.pdbx_seq_one_letter_code
_entity_poly.pdbx_strand_id
1 'polypeptide(L)'
;MWSQGLIPEAIFSFYLNPDTSAESGGELIFGGADSSKYTGSITYTSVAIEGYWEFLMTSVSVGSTIVSSSAYAIADTGTTLIIGPTAQVTALNVALGGTYDSSSQIVYFFLTSLPNEYHLNLVILFKYTVDCYNRSISSFPNVTFTISDTVFTLTPLQYLLIIRDESNGYVCFSIFAPQNIRDSVGNRFWILGDYFLYRYYSVFDIVNNRVGFATSISYDWTQSVDSSLFPTTTIITTEATTHTPRQGNATDYRLSLDFYFFTLIMMVVTRYMNSFR
;
A
#
# COMPACT_ATOMS: atom_id res chain seq x y z
N MET A 1 -19.29 15.14 -6.67
CA MET A 1 -18.28 16.24 -6.65
C MET A 1 -18.07 16.83 -8.03
N TRP A 2 -17.52 16.07 -9.00
CA TRP A 2 -17.25 16.60 -10.35
C TRP A 2 -18.51 17.06 -11.10
N SER A 3 -19.56 16.23 -11.15
CA SER A 3 -20.85 16.60 -11.78
C SER A 3 -21.57 17.78 -11.11
N GLN A 4 -21.23 18.07 -9.85
CA GLN A 4 -21.75 19.21 -9.09
C GLN A 4 -20.88 20.46 -9.28
N GLY A 5 -19.82 20.40 -10.10
CA GLY A 5 -18.88 21.50 -10.31
C GLY A 5 -18.00 21.81 -9.10
N LEU A 6 -17.93 20.93 -8.10
CA LEU A 6 -17.16 21.15 -6.87
C LEU A 6 -15.67 20.87 -7.04
N ILE A 7 -15.27 20.15 -8.09
CA ILE A 7 -13.85 19.91 -8.40
C ILE A 7 -13.61 20.16 -9.89
N PRO A 8 -12.47 20.75 -10.27
CA PRO A 8 -12.23 21.17 -11.65
C PRO A 8 -12.00 20.00 -12.61
N GLU A 9 -11.44 18.90 -12.10
CA GLU A 9 -11.14 17.70 -12.88
C GLU A 9 -11.75 16.46 -12.22
N ALA A 10 -12.15 15.46 -13.02
CA ALA A 10 -12.60 14.17 -12.49
C ALA A 10 -11.41 13.25 -12.21
N ILE A 11 -10.47 13.74 -11.41
CA ILE A 11 -9.32 12.96 -10.95
C ILE A 11 -9.21 13.05 -9.44
N PHE A 12 -8.52 12.09 -8.85
CA PHE A 12 -8.06 12.18 -7.47
C PHE A 12 -6.68 11.55 -7.36
N SER A 13 -5.93 11.93 -6.33
CA SER A 13 -4.55 11.51 -6.19
C SER A 13 -4.16 11.30 -4.74
N PHE A 14 -3.15 10.45 -4.52
CA PHE A 14 -2.62 10.13 -3.21
C PHE A 14 -1.12 10.36 -3.14
N TYR A 15 -0.73 11.09 -2.11
CA TYR A 15 0.61 11.09 -1.54
C TYR A 15 0.52 10.35 -0.19
N LEU A 16 1.24 9.25 -0.05
CA LEU A 16 1.29 8.50 1.21
C LEU A 16 2.64 8.69 1.86
N ASN A 17 2.65 9.10 3.12
CA ASN A 17 3.87 9.29 3.88
C ASN A 17 4.12 8.05 4.76
N PRO A 18 5.18 7.27 4.49
CA PRO A 18 5.51 6.10 5.30
C PRO A 18 6.10 6.47 6.68
N ASP A 19 6.42 7.75 6.92
CA ASP A 19 6.92 8.22 8.21
C ASP A 19 5.82 8.20 9.28
N THR A 20 5.84 7.18 10.14
CA THR A 20 4.89 7.06 11.24
C THR A 20 5.09 8.12 12.34
N SER A 21 6.22 8.85 12.33
CA SER A 21 6.50 9.93 13.27
C SER A 21 6.09 11.31 12.74
N ALA A 22 5.77 11.43 11.46
CA ALA A 22 5.36 12.69 10.87
C ALA A 22 3.95 13.09 11.32
N GLU A 23 3.72 14.41 11.44
CA GLU A 23 2.40 14.96 11.76
C GLU A 23 1.35 14.65 10.67
N SER A 24 1.79 14.40 9.42
CA SER A 24 0.91 14.07 8.30
C SER A 24 1.28 12.71 7.72
N GLY A 25 0.34 11.77 7.78
CA GLY A 25 0.48 10.41 7.22
C GLY A 25 0.26 10.35 5.70
N GLY A 26 -0.18 11.45 5.09
CA GLY A 26 -0.44 11.53 3.66
C GLY A 26 -1.48 12.59 3.31
N GLU A 27 -1.78 12.67 2.02
CA GLU A 27 -2.71 13.62 1.44
C GLU A 27 -3.53 12.94 0.35
N LEU A 28 -4.86 13.07 0.45
CA LEU A 28 -5.80 12.80 -0.64
C LEU A 28 -6.23 14.14 -1.24
N ILE A 29 -6.12 14.24 -2.56
CA ILE A 29 -6.53 15.42 -3.31
C ILE A 29 -7.63 15.01 -4.28
N PHE A 30 -8.79 15.67 -4.19
CA PHE A 30 -9.83 15.57 -5.21
C PHE A 30 -9.68 16.71 -6.21
N GLY A 31 -9.82 16.42 -7.49
CA GLY A 31 -9.82 17.43 -8.56
C GLY A 31 -8.45 17.84 -9.07
N GLY A 32 -7.38 17.16 -8.67
CA GLY A 32 -6.03 17.57 -9.07
C GLY A 32 -4.95 16.57 -8.64
N ALA A 33 -3.73 16.88 -9.06
CA ALA A 33 -2.50 16.25 -8.62
C ALA A 33 -1.48 17.33 -8.21
N ASP A 34 -0.75 17.10 -7.12
CA ASP A 34 0.23 18.05 -6.60
C ASP A 34 1.64 17.67 -7.07
N SER A 35 2.18 18.43 -8.03
CA SER A 35 3.52 18.21 -8.58
C SER A 35 4.64 18.41 -7.57
N SER A 36 4.39 19.03 -6.42
CA SER A 36 5.38 19.11 -5.35
C SER A 36 5.57 17.78 -4.60
N LYS A 37 4.65 16.81 -4.78
CA LYS A 37 4.65 15.51 -4.09
C LYS A 37 5.28 14.37 -4.87
N TYR A 38 5.77 14.62 -6.08
CA TYR A 38 6.44 13.61 -6.87
C TYR A 38 7.55 14.20 -7.74
N THR A 39 8.38 13.32 -8.28
CA THR A 39 9.46 13.65 -9.19
C THR A 39 9.29 12.90 -10.50
N GLY A 40 9.80 13.49 -11.59
CA GLY A 40 9.68 12.93 -12.94
C GLY A 40 8.26 13.07 -13.51
N SER A 41 7.98 12.31 -14.57
CA SER A 41 6.68 12.28 -15.22
C SER A 41 5.80 11.16 -14.67
N ILE A 42 4.49 11.39 -14.64
CA ILE A 42 3.51 10.34 -14.32
C ILE A 42 3.44 9.35 -15.49
N THR A 43 3.71 8.08 -15.21
CA THR A 43 3.48 6.98 -16.15
C THR A 43 2.04 6.51 -16.00
N TYR A 44 1.24 6.64 -17.05
CA TYR A 44 -0.15 6.19 -17.06
C TYR A 44 -0.30 4.80 -17.69
N THR A 45 -1.27 4.04 -17.18
CA THR A 45 -1.77 2.80 -17.75
C THR A 45 -3.30 2.81 -17.75
N SER A 46 -3.91 2.34 -18.84
CA SER A 46 -5.37 2.23 -18.96
C SER A 46 -5.91 1.17 -18.01
N VAL A 47 -7.11 1.43 -17.50
CA VAL A 47 -7.89 0.43 -16.76
C VAL A 47 -8.31 -0.67 -17.73
N ALA A 48 -8.01 -1.92 -17.39
CA ALA A 48 -8.27 -3.10 -18.20
C ALA A 48 -9.66 -3.70 -17.96
N ILE A 49 -10.13 -3.69 -16.70
CA ILE A 49 -11.41 -4.26 -16.28
C ILE A 49 -12.10 -3.27 -15.34
N GLU A 50 -13.31 -2.86 -15.69
CA GLU A 50 -14.10 -1.95 -14.86
C GLU A 50 -14.66 -2.66 -13.62
N GLY A 51 -14.67 -1.94 -12.49
CA GLY A 51 -15.06 -2.42 -11.17
C GLY A 51 -13.98 -2.17 -10.13
N TYR A 52 -12.71 -2.31 -10.51
CA TYR A 52 -11.55 -1.85 -9.75
C TYR A 52 -10.68 -0.93 -10.63
N TRP A 53 -9.71 -0.26 -10.02
CA TRP A 53 -8.62 0.41 -10.74
C TRP A 53 -7.60 -0.61 -11.23
N GLU A 54 -8.07 -1.58 -12.03
CA GLU A 54 -7.32 -2.73 -12.49
C GLU A 54 -6.62 -2.43 -13.82
N PHE A 55 -5.34 -2.75 -13.92
CA PHE A 55 -4.51 -2.51 -15.10
C PHE A 55 -3.54 -3.67 -15.34
N LEU A 56 -2.92 -3.69 -16.52
CA LEU A 56 -1.96 -4.72 -16.89
C LEU A 56 -0.53 -4.29 -16.54
N MET A 57 0.20 -5.15 -15.84
CA MET A 57 1.64 -5.08 -15.67
C MET A 57 2.32 -5.99 -16.71
N THR A 58 3.38 -5.47 -17.33
CA THR A 58 4.21 -6.21 -18.27
C THR A 58 5.00 -7.32 -17.57
N SER A 59 5.53 -7.05 -16.38
CA SER A 59 6.23 -8.09 -15.61
C SER A 59 6.33 -7.78 -14.13
N VAL A 60 6.51 -8.84 -13.33
CA VAL A 60 6.96 -8.78 -11.94
C VAL A 60 8.25 -9.58 -11.85
N SER A 61 9.30 -9.01 -11.25
CA SER A 61 10.61 -9.66 -11.14
C SER A 61 11.25 -9.50 -9.77
N VAL A 62 12.12 -10.44 -9.41
CA VAL A 62 13.01 -10.41 -8.23
C VAL A 62 14.44 -10.52 -8.72
N GLY A 63 15.21 -9.45 -8.57
CA GLY A 63 16.53 -9.34 -9.20
C GLY A 63 16.41 -9.52 -10.71
N SER A 64 17.08 -10.54 -11.26
CA SER A 64 17.01 -10.91 -12.67
C SER A 64 15.91 -11.95 -13.00
N THR A 65 15.18 -12.45 -12.00
CA THR A 65 14.19 -13.52 -12.18
C THR A 65 12.81 -12.95 -12.40
N ILE A 66 12.20 -13.22 -13.56
CA ILE A 66 10.81 -12.87 -13.85
C ILE A 66 9.89 -13.88 -13.18
N VAL A 67 9.06 -13.44 -12.23
CA VAL A 67 8.06 -14.29 -11.54
C VAL A 67 6.69 -14.21 -12.19
N SER A 68 6.45 -13.18 -13.02
CA SER A 68 5.30 -13.09 -13.91
C SER A 68 5.66 -12.26 -15.14
N SER A 69 5.35 -12.77 -16.35
CA SER A 69 5.58 -12.09 -17.63
C SER A 69 4.35 -11.37 -18.18
N SER A 70 3.25 -11.39 -17.43
CA SER A 70 2.04 -10.58 -17.64
C SER A 70 1.15 -10.77 -16.42
N ALA A 71 0.70 -9.68 -15.81
CA ALA A 71 -0.11 -9.74 -14.59
C ALA A 71 -1.12 -8.61 -14.54
N TYR A 72 -2.38 -8.93 -14.25
CA TYR A 72 -3.33 -7.92 -13.81
C TYR A 72 -2.94 -7.41 -12.42
N ALA A 73 -3.19 -6.13 -12.16
CA ALA A 73 -2.97 -5.51 -10.86
C ALA A 73 -4.01 -4.42 -10.58
N ILE A 74 -4.37 -4.25 -9.32
CA ILE A 74 -5.12 -3.09 -8.83
C ILE A 74 -4.20 -2.21 -7.99
N ALA A 75 -4.38 -0.90 -8.07
CA ALA A 75 -3.84 0.02 -7.06
C ALA A 75 -4.90 0.20 -5.96
N ASP A 76 -4.57 -0.18 -4.73
CA ASP A 76 -5.53 -0.26 -3.64
C ASP A 76 -4.98 0.37 -2.37
N THR A 77 -5.39 1.62 -2.10
CA THR A 77 -5.06 2.33 -0.86
C THR A 77 -5.73 1.71 0.37
N GLY A 78 -6.68 0.79 0.21
CA GLY A 78 -7.33 0.06 1.31
C GLY A 78 -6.55 -1.18 1.78
N THR A 79 -5.41 -1.48 1.15
CA THR A 79 -4.57 -2.64 1.45
C THR A 79 -3.16 -2.19 1.79
N THR A 80 -2.61 -2.67 2.90
CA THR A 80 -1.22 -2.33 3.27
C THR A 80 -0.18 -3.10 2.47
N LEU A 81 -0.36 -4.41 2.32
CA LEU A 81 0.62 -5.32 1.69
C LEU A 81 0.59 -5.30 0.17
N ILE A 82 1.60 -5.92 -0.45
CA ILE A 82 1.55 -6.28 -1.86
C ILE A 82 1.09 -7.73 -1.95
N ILE A 83 -0.12 -7.94 -2.48
CA ILE A 83 -0.76 -9.25 -2.48
C ILE A 83 -0.84 -9.76 -3.91
N GLY A 84 -0.53 -11.03 -4.17
CA GLY A 84 -0.49 -11.56 -5.53
C GLY A 84 -0.87 -13.04 -5.64
N PRO A 85 -1.03 -13.57 -6.85
CA PRO A 85 -1.39 -14.97 -7.07
C PRO A 85 -0.41 -15.89 -6.35
N THR A 86 -0.93 -16.87 -5.59
CA THR A 86 -0.12 -17.74 -4.72
C THR A 86 1.14 -18.28 -5.40
N ALA A 87 1.02 -18.83 -6.61
CA ALA A 87 2.17 -19.39 -7.32
C ALA A 87 3.27 -18.35 -7.59
N GLN A 88 2.90 -17.13 -7.98
CA GLN A 88 3.84 -16.05 -8.30
C GLN A 88 4.47 -15.48 -7.03
N VAL A 89 3.68 -15.27 -5.97
CA VAL A 89 4.19 -14.79 -4.67
C VAL A 89 5.07 -15.82 -3.97
N THR A 90 4.75 -17.11 -4.09
CA THR A 90 5.62 -18.17 -3.59
C THR A 90 6.94 -18.18 -4.35
N ALA A 91 6.94 -18.08 -5.68
CA ALA A 91 8.16 -17.99 -6.47
C ALA A 91 8.99 -16.74 -6.11
N LEU A 92 8.33 -15.59 -5.92
CA LEU A 92 8.92 -14.35 -5.46
C LEU A 92 9.63 -14.55 -4.11
N ASN A 93 8.92 -15.04 -3.11
CA ASN A 93 9.49 -15.24 -1.77
C ASN A 93 10.60 -16.29 -1.74
N VAL A 94 10.49 -17.37 -2.53
CA VAL A 94 11.59 -18.33 -2.70
C VAL A 94 12.84 -17.66 -3.27
N ALA A 95 12.69 -16.79 -4.27
CA ALA A 95 13.81 -16.03 -4.85
C ALA A 95 14.45 -15.04 -3.87
N LEU A 96 13.70 -14.57 -2.86
CA LEU A 96 14.23 -13.77 -1.75
C LEU A 96 15.01 -14.62 -0.71
N GLY A 97 14.91 -15.95 -0.76
CA GLY A 97 15.38 -16.85 0.31
C GLY A 97 14.40 -16.93 1.48
N GLY A 98 13.12 -16.69 1.21
CA GLY A 98 12.05 -16.66 2.21
C GLY A 98 11.57 -18.05 2.61
N THR A 99 11.26 -18.20 3.89
CA THR A 99 10.64 -19.40 4.47
C THR A 99 9.17 -19.12 4.73
N TYR A 100 8.29 -20.00 4.29
CA TYR A 100 6.86 -19.90 4.59
C TYR A 100 6.63 -20.29 6.06
N ASP A 101 6.04 -19.39 6.83
CA ASP A 101 5.59 -19.69 8.18
C ASP A 101 4.12 -20.14 8.16
N SER A 102 3.92 -21.44 8.35
CA SER A 102 2.60 -22.05 8.47
C SER A 102 1.87 -21.67 9.77
N SER A 103 2.61 -21.21 10.79
CA SER A 103 2.10 -20.89 12.12
C SER A 103 1.58 -19.46 12.21
N SER A 104 2.16 -18.52 11.45
CA SER A 104 1.62 -17.17 11.28
C SER A 104 0.19 -17.24 10.74
N GLN A 105 -0.82 -16.70 11.44
CA GLN A 105 -2.22 -16.75 10.99
C GLN A 105 -2.49 -15.69 9.90
N ILE A 106 -3.11 -16.03 8.77
CA ILE A 106 -3.78 -15.01 7.92
C ILE A 106 -5.04 -14.66 8.67
N VAL A 107 -5.22 -13.43 9.11
CA VAL A 107 -6.58 -12.99 9.41
C VAL A 107 -6.77 -11.58 8.90
N TYR A 108 -8.01 -11.36 8.53
CA TYR A 108 -8.52 -10.23 7.80
C TYR A 108 -8.87 -9.10 8.77
N PHE A 109 -8.90 -7.88 8.25
CA PHE A 109 -9.62 -6.79 8.88
C PHE A 109 -11.11 -7.08 8.77
N PHE A 110 -11.75 -7.38 9.89
CA PHE A 110 -13.20 -7.31 9.96
C PHE A 110 -13.61 -6.66 11.27
N LEU A 111 -14.45 -5.64 11.13
CA LEU A 111 -15.19 -5.09 12.25
C LEU A 111 -16.23 -6.14 12.63
N THR A 112 -16.10 -6.75 13.79
CA THR A 112 -17.23 -7.47 14.39
C THR A 112 -18.11 -6.44 15.07
N SER A 113 -19.30 -6.18 14.49
CA SER A 113 -20.34 -5.45 15.19
C SER A 113 -21.10 -6.39 16.10
N LEU A 114 -20.88 -6.27 17.41
CA LEU A 114 -21.76 -6.85 18.42
C LEU A 114 -22.73 -5.76 18.90
N PRO A 115 -23.89 -6.12 19.46
CA PRO A 115 -24.76 -5.12 20.09
C PRO A 115 -23.96 -4.31 21.12
N ASN A 116 -23.82 -3.01 20.86
CA ASN A 116 -23.09 -2.02 21.68
C ASN A 116 -21.56 -2.17 21.77
N GLU A 117 -20.91 -2.94 20.89
CA GLU A 117 -19.45 -3.09 20.93
C GLU A 117 -18.84 -3.24 19.53
N TYR A 118 -17.73 -2.55 19.28
CA TYR A 118 -16.91 -2.69 18.08
C TYR A 118 -15.54 -3.22 18.50
N HIS A 119 -15.21 -4.43 18.05
CA HIS A 119 -13.85 -4.97 18.19
C HIS A 119 -13.10 -4.78 16.88
N LEU A 120 -11.94 -4.13 16.96
CA LEU A 120 -10.97 -4.11 15.87
C LEU A 120 -10.07 -5.34 16.03
N ASN A 121 -10.31 -6.36 15.22
CA ASN A 121 -9.43 -7.53 15.19
C ASN A 121 -8.28 -7.24 14.22
N LEU A 122 -7.07 -7.03 14.75
CA LEU A 122 -5.84 -6.91 13.98
C LEU A 122 -5.26 -8.30 13.75
N VAL A 123 -4.99 -8.66 12.50
CA VAL A 123 -4.12 -9.81 12.25
C VAL A 123 -3.18 -9.63 11.07
N ILE A 124 -2.07 -10.32 11.23
CA ILE A 124 -0.78 -10.16 10.59
C ILE A 124 -0.72 -11.06 9.36
N LEU A 125 -0.76 -10.46 8.16
CA LEU A 125 -0.74 -11.15 6.87
C LEU A 125 0.66 -11.63 6.43
N PHE A 126 1.69 -11.46 7.26
CA PHE A 126 3.04 -11.86 6.91
C PHE A 126 3.18 -13.38 6.98
N LYS A 127 3.40 -13.99 5.82
CA LYS A 127 3.54 -15.44 5.66
C LYS A 127 4.94 -15.90 5.37
N TYR A 128 5.84 -14.97 5.10
CA TYR A 128 7.19 -15.27 4.69
C TYR A 128 8.15 -14.45 5.53
N THR A 129 9.12 -15.13 6.13
CA THR A 129 10.27 -14.52 6.77
C THR A 129 11.52 -14.76 5.94
N VAL A 130 12.48 -13.85 6.02
CA VAL A 130 13.81 -14.02 5.42
C VAL A 130 14.88 -13.93 6.49
N ASP A 131 16.00 -14.63 6.31
CA ASP A 131 17.15 -14.47 7.21
C ASP A 131 17.81 -13.12 6.92
N CYS A 132 17.55 -12.15 7.80
CA CYS A 132 18.23 -10.85 7.83
C CYS A 132 19.16 -10.70 9.04
N TYR A 133 19.29 -11.75 9.86
CA TYR A 133 20.19 -11.76 10.99
C TYR A 133 21.63 -12.04 10.52
N ASN A 134 21.80 -13.02 9.63
CA ASN A 134 23.11 -13.38 9.07
C ASN A 134 23.38 -12.73 7.71
N ARG A 135 22.43 -11.97 7.17
CA ARG A 135 22.49 -11.40 5.82
C ARG A 135 22.19 -9.91 5.85
N SER A 136 23.06 -9.11 5.23
CA SER A 136 22.83 -7.67 5.08
C SER A 136 21.56 -7.39 4.27
N ILE A 137 20.75 -6.44 4.72
CA ILE A 137 19.54 -5.96 4.02
C ILE A 137 19.85 -5.55 2.58
N SER A 138 20.97 -4.87 2.34
CA SER A 138 21.39 -4.42 1.01
C SER A 138 21.74 -5.55 0.04
N SER A 139 21.91 -6.79 0.52
CA SER A 139 22.23 -7.95 -0.31
C SER A 139 20.98 -8.67 -0.86
N PHE A 140 19.79 -8.31 -0.39
CA PHE A 140 18.56 -8.81 -0.97
C PHE A 140 18.29 -8.17 -2.33
N PRO A 141 17.73 -8.91 -3.29
CA PRO A 141 17.51 -8.39 -4.63
C PRO A 141 16.36 -7.37 -4.64
N ASN A 142 16.40 -6.40 -5.54
CA ASN A 142 15.25 -5.52 -5.73
C ASN A 142 14.05 -6.31 -6.30
N VAL A 143 12.83 -5.87 -5.96
CA VAL A 143 11.61 -6.36 -6.60
C VAL A 143 11.12 -5.30 -7.57
N THR A 144 10.80 -5.68 -8.79
CA THR A 144 10.39 -4.74 -9.84
C THR A 144 9.03 -5.09 -10.43
N PHE A 145 8.24 -4.05 -10.70
CA PHE A 145 6.96 -4.09 -11.39
C PHE A 145 7.09 -3.23 -12.65
N THR A 146 6.86 -3.82 -13.82
CA THR A 146 6.94 -3.08 -15.08
C THR A 146 5.54 -2.72 -15.54
N ILE A 147 5.25 -1.43 -15.67
CA ILE A 147 3.93 -0.89 -16.04
C ILE A 147 4.16 0.10 -17.18
N SER A 148 3.51 -0.12 -18.34
CA SER A 148 3.67 0.71 -19.54
C SER A 148 5.15 1.00 -19.88
N ASP A 149 5.98 -0.05 -19.89
CA ASP A 149 7.44 -0.02 -20.12
C ASP A 149 8.29 0.72 -19.07
N THR A 150 7.68 1.35 -18.07
CA THR A 150 8.39 1.93 -16.93
C THR A 150 8.62 0.88 -15.84
N VAL A 151 9.84 0.82 -15.31
CA VAL A 151 10.22 -0.10 -14.23
C VAL A 151 10.10 0.57 -12.87
N PHE A 152 9.14 0.10 -12.07
CA PHE A 152 8.91 0.49 -10.69
C PHE A 152 9.65 -0.47 -9.76
N THR A 153 10.61 0.02 -9.01
CA THR A 153 11.53 -0.76 -8.17
C THR A 153 11.29 -0.51 -6.68
N LEU A 154 11.09 -1.59 -5.93
CA LEU A 154 11.19 -1.62 -4.48
C LEU A 154 12.54 -2.19 -4.06
N THR A 155 13.26 -1.44 -3.23
CA THR A 155 14.50 -1.90 -2.61
C THR A 155 14.22 -2.75 -1.37
N PRO A 156 15.20 -3.53 -0.86
CA PRO A 156 15.02 -4.33 0.35
C PRO A 156 14.46 -3.56 1.55
N LEU A 157 14.93 -2.33 1.78
CA LEU A 157 14.44 -1.47 2.86
C LEU A 157 12.96 -1.12 2.73
N GLN A 158 12.39 -1.22 1.52
CA GLN A 158 11.01 -0.85 1.23
C GLN A 158 10.06 -2.04 1.26
N TYR A 159 10.55 -3.27 1.18
CA TYR A 159 9.70 -4.47 1.17
C TYR A 159 9.99 -5.46 2.31
N LEU A 160 11.05 -5.24 3.10
CA LEU A 160 11.31 -6.02 4.31
C LEU A 160 10.81 -5.24 5.53
N LEU A 161 9.81 -5.80 6.21
CA LEU A 161 9.37 -5.32 7.51
C LEU A 161 10.22 -5.97 8.60
N ILE A 162 10.99 -5.16 9.33
CA ILE A 162 11.86 -5.62 10.41
C ILE A 162 11.15 -5.41 11.74
N ILE A 163 10.84 -6.49 12.45
CA ILE A 163 10.23 -6.45 13.78
C ILE A 163 11.23 -6.94 14.80
N ARG A 164 11.35 -6.23 15.94
CA ARG A 164 12.14 -6.71 17.08
C ARG A 164 11.42 -7.91 17.72
N ASP A 165 12.14 -9.00 17.84
CA ASP A 165 11.75 -10.17 18.64
C ASP A 165 12.58 -10.15 19.92
N GLU A 166 11.91 -10.00 21.07
CA GLU A 166 12.54 -9.94 22.38
C GLU A 166 13.39 -11.19 22.69
N SER A 167 13.09 -12.33 22.05
CA SER A 167 13.76 -13.60 22.26
C SER A 167 14.84 -13.93 21.22
N ASN A 168 14.70 -13.48 19.97
CA ASN A 168 15.59 -13.82 18.85
C ASN A 168 16.24 -12.60 18.15
N GLY A 169 16.11 -11.40 18.70
CA GLY A 169 16.67 -10.17 18.14
C GLY A 169 15.72 -9.49 17.16
N TYR A 170 15.77 -9.86 15.87
CA TYR A 170 14.91 -9.29 14.83
C TYR A 170 14.36 -10.38 13.91
N VAL A 171 13.13 -10.20 13.45
CA VAL A 171 12.48 -11.01 12.42
C VAL A 171 12.17 -10.11 11.23
N CYS A 172 12.62 -10.50 10.05
CA CYS A 172 12.30 -9.79 8.82
C CYS A 172 11.21 -10.51 8.06
N PHE A 173 10.07 -9.85 7.95
CA PHE A 173 8.94 -10.29 7.17
C PHE A 173 8.98 -9.70 5.76
N SER A 174 8.66 -10.54 4.79
CA SER A 174 8.35 -10.09 3.44
C SER A 174 6.91 -9.59 3.38
N ILE A 175 6.71 -8.40 2.81
CA ILE A 175 5.38 -7.79 2.61
C ILE A 175 4.56 -8.49 1.51
N PHE A 176 5.14 -9.44 0.79
CA PHE A 176 4.50 -10.10 -0.34
C PHE A 176 3.63 -11.26 0.13
N ALA A 177 2.31 -11.07 0.07
CA ALA A 177 1.33 -12.03 0.58
C ALA A 177 0.62 -12.80 -0.53
N PRO A 178 0.44 -14.13 -0.39
CA PRO A 178 -0.25 -14.93 -1.40
C PRO A 178 -1.77 -14.78 -1.29
N GLN A 179 -2.46 -14.77 -2.43
CA GLN A 179 -3.92 -14.79 -2.52
C GLN A 179 -4.40 -15.64 -3.72
N ASN A 180 -5.67 -16.06 -3.70
CA ASN A 180 -6.30 -16.84 -4.78
C ASN A 180 -7.73 -16.34 -5.16
N ILE A 181 -8.00 -15.08 -4.91
CA ILE A 181 -9.12 -14.26 -5.40
C ILE A 181 -9.00 -14.12 -6.93
N ARG A 182 -10.17 -14.00 -7.57
CA ARG A 182 -10.33 -13.74 -9.00
C ARG A 182 -11.21 -12.53 -9.23
N ASP A 183 -10.98 -11.83 -10.34
CA ASP A 183 -11.82 -10.73 -10.79
C ASP A 183 -13.19 -11.24 -11.33
N SER A 184 -13.99 -10.32 -11.87
CA SER A 184 -15.33 -10.61 -12.42
C SER A 184 -15.32 -11.51 -13.67
N VAL A 185 -14.18 -11.65 -14.36
CA VAL A 185 -14.02 -12.46 -15.57
C VAL A 185 -13.14 -13.70 -15.34
N GLY A 186 -12.69 -13.92 -14.11
CA GLY A 186 -11.95 -15.10 -13.67
C GLY A 186 -10.42 -14.96 -13.68
N ASN A 187 -9.84 -13.80 -14.02
CA ASN A 187 -8.39 -13.62 -13.93
C ASN A 187 -7.93 -13.51 -12.47
N ARG A 188 -6.66 -13.84 -12.24
CA ARG A 188 -5.99 -13.53 -10.98
C ARG A 188 -5.22 -12.22 -11.15
N PHE A 189 -5.19 -11.42 -10.10
CA PHE A 189 -4.56 -10.10 -10.10
C PHE A 189 -3.67 -9.89 -8.88
N TRP A 190 -2.81 -8.89 -8.97
CA TRP A 190 -2.04 -8.34 -7.84
C TRP A 190 -2.79 -7.18 -7.20
N ILE A 191 -2.56 -6.96 -5.93
CA ILE A 191 -3.00 -5.79 -5.18
C ILE A 191 -1.73 -5.02 -4.80
N LEU A 192 -1.54 -3.84 -5.40
CA LEU A 192 -0.45 -2.93 -5.07
C LEU A 192 -0.94 -1.98 -3.97
N GLY A 193 -0.66 -2.37 -2.74
CA GLY A 193 -1.05 -1.64 -1.53
C GLY A 193 -0.09 -0.54 -1.10
N ASP A 194 -0.23 -0.10 0.15
CA ASP A 194 0.51 1.01 0.75
C ASP A 194 2.02 0.91 0.54
N TYR A 195 2.65 -0.26 0.70
CA TYR A 195 4.10 -0.39 0.48
C TYR A 195 4.55 0.01 -0.93
N PHE A 196 3.72 -0.20 -1.96
CA PHE A 196 3.98 0.32 -3.30
C PHE A 196 3.64 1.83 -3.38
N LEU A 197 2.51 2.22 -2.81
CA LEU A 197 1.96 3.58 -2.90
C LEU A 197 2.69 4.62 -2.03
N TYR A 198 3.44 4.19 -1.00
CA TYR A 198 4.40 5.03 -0.27
C TYR A 198 5.55 5.46 -1.18
N ARG A 199 5.99 4.56 -2.06
CA ARG A 199 7.08 4.85 -2.98
C ARG A 199 6.60 5.61 -4.21
N TYR A 200 5.36 5.40 -4.61
CA TYR A 200 4.83 5.91 -5.86
C TYR A 200 3.57 6.73 -5.65
N TYR A 201 3.68 8.05 -5.88
CA TYR A 201 2.55 8.94 -5.95
C TYR A 201 1.58 8.45 -7.02
N SER A 202 0.29 8.41 -6.70
CA SER A 202 -0.72 7.78 -7.56
C SER A 202 -1.81 8.76 -7.95
N VAL A 203 -2.23 8.69 -9.21
CA VAL A 203 -3.31 9.50 -9.78
C VAL A 203 -4.33 8.57 -10.42
N PHE A 204 -5.59 8.79 -10.07
CA PHE A 204 -6.74 8.02 -10.54
C PHE A 204 -7.61 8.94 -11.40
N ASP A 205 -7.57 8.70 -12.71
CA ASP A 205 -8.18 9.56 -13.72
C ASP A 205 -9.47 8.91 -14.24
N ILE A 206 -10.62 9.44 -13.79
CA ILE A 206 -11.94 8.88 -14.09
C ILE A 206 -12.30 9.11 -15.56
N VAL A 207 -11.98 10.28 -16.11
CA VAL A 207 -12.38 10.67 -17.47
C VAL A 207 -11.66 9.83 -18.51
N ASN A 208 -10.35 9.63 -18.32
CA ASN A 208 -9.53 8.87 -19.27
C ASN A 208 -9.41 7.38 -18.91
N ASN A 209 -10.14 6.92 -17.88
CA ASN A 209 -10.17 5.56 -17.38
C ASN A 209 -8.77 4.92 -17.23
N ARG A 210 -7.91 5.58 -16.44
CA ARG A 210 -6.50 5.21 -16.28
C ARG A 210 -5.98 5.49 -14.89
N VAL A 211 -4.90 4.80 -14.51
CA VAL A 211 -4.15 5.05 -13.28
C VAL A 211 -2.75 5.51 -13.67
N GLY A 212 -2.19 6.44 -12.91
CA GLY A 212 -0.86 6.99 -13.13
C GLY A 212 0.03 6.87 -11.89
N PHE A 213 1.32 6.62 -12.11
CA PHE A 213 2.31 6.53 -11.05
C PHE A 213 3.54 7.39 -11.35
N ALA A 214 4.05 8.08 -10.32
CA ALA A 214 5.32 8.80 -10.35
C ALA A 214 6.10 8.54 -9.07
N THR A 215 7.42 8.78 -9.09
CA THR A 215 8.24 8.60 -7.89
C THR A 215 7.84 9.62 -6.85
N SER A 216 7.31 9.17 -5.71
CA SER A 216 6.91 10.05 -4.60
C SER A 216 8.14 10.78 -4.05
N ILE A 217 7.95 12.03 -3.58
CA ILE A 217 9.00 12.72 -2.83
C ILE A 217 9.35 11.90 -1.59
N SER A 218 10.66 11.73 -1.36
CA SER A 218 11.17 10.70 -0.47
C SER A 218 10.95 11.01 1.00
N TYR A 219 10.44 10.03 1.72
CA TYR A 219 10.88 9.69 3.07
C TYR A 219 12.24 8.99 3.00
N ASP A 220 13.16 9.34 3.91
CA ASP A 220 14.44 8.66 4.07
C ASP A 220 14.26 7.34 4.82
N TRP A 221 14.07 6.26 4.07
CA TRP A 221 13.92 4.89 4.59
C TRP A 221 15.14 4.38 5.37
N THR A 222 16.27 5.09 5.39
CA THR A 222 17.40 4.72 6.24
C THR A 222 17.17 5.09 7.71
N GLN A 223 16.22 5.99 8.00
CA GLN A 223 15.87 6.41 9.36
C GLN A 223 14.86 5.48 10.06
N SER A 224 14.10 4.66 9.31
CA SER A 224 13.16 3.68 9.88
C SER A 224 13.84 2.46 10.51
N VAL A 225 15.18 2.40 10.51
CA VAL A 225 15.97 1.35 11.18
C VAL A 225 16.34 1.75 12.62
N ASP A 226 15.86 2.90 13.12
CA ASP A 226 16.00 3.22 14.55
C ASP A 226 15.01 2.42 15.40
N SER A 227 15.60 1.49 16.13
CA SER A 227 15.00 0.73 17.20
C SER A 227 14.27 1.49 18.31
N SER A 228 14.44 2.81 18.39
CA SER A 228 13.80 3.66 19.39
C SER A 228 12.34 4.01 19.06
N LEU A 229 11.87 3.73 17.83
CA LEU A 229 10.54 4.13 17.34
C LEU A 229 9.43 3.09 17.55
N PHE A 230 9.72 1.95 18.19
CA PHE A 230 8.68 1.02 18.61
C PHE A 230 8.29 1.35 20.05
N PRO A 231 7.05 1.77 20.35
CA PRO A 231 6.63 1.96 21.73
C PRO A 231 6.81 0.62 22.45
N THR A 232 7.69 0.61 23.45
CA THR A 232 7.69 -0.41 24.50
C THR A 232 6.24 -0.59 24.92
N THR A 233 5.75 -1.82 24.86
CA THR A 233 4.37 -2.22 25.17
C THR A 233 3.84 -1.51 26.41
N THR A 234 3.31 -0.32 26.18
CA THR A 234 2.51 0.43 27.13
C THR A 234 1.16 0.36 26.49
N ILE A 235 0.28 -0.43 27.11
CA ILE A 235 -1.13 -0.37 26.81
C ILE A 235 -1.55 1.06 27.17
N ILE A 236 -1.48 1.95 26.18
CA ILE A 236 -2.05 3.28 26.30
C ILE A 236 -3.55 3.07 26.14
N THR A 237 -4.26 2.93 27.27
CA THR A 237 -5.70 3.18 27.31
C THR A 237 -5.89 4.69 27.14
N THR A 238 -5.94 5.16 25.90
CA THR A 238 -6.42 6.52 25.62
C THR A 238 -7.90 6.46 25.33
N GLU A 239 -8.69 7.05 26.24
CA GLU A 239 -10.02 7.54 25.93
C GLU A 239 -9.95 8.41 24.66
N ALA A 240 -10.90 8.20 23.76
CA ALA A 240 -11.04 8.97 22.55
C ALA A 240 -11.25 10.45 22.91
N THR A 241 -10.21 11.27 22.83
CA THR A 241 -10.36 12.72 22.84
C THR A 241 -10.76 13.16 21.44
N THR A 242 -11.96 13.72 21.33
CA THR A 242 -12.47 14.34 20.11
C THR A 242 -11.57 15.54 19.75
N HIS A 243 -10.72 15.39 18.74
CA HIS A 243 -10.10 16.54 18.09
C HIS A 243 -11.02 17.06 16.99
N THR A 244 -11.47 18.29 17.17
CA THR A 244 -12.27 19.02 16.18
C THR A 244 -11.45 19.24 14.90
N PRO A 245 -11.99 18.93 13.72
CA PRO A 245 -11.34 19.26 12.45
C PRO A 245 -11.01 20.74 12.41
N ARG A 246 -9.78 21.11 12.04
CA ARG A 246 -9.51 22.50 11.64
C ARG A 246 -10.41 22.81 10.45
N GLN A 247 -11.27 23.81 10.59
CA GLN A 247 -11.99 24.39 9.47
C GLN A 247 -10.99 24.95 8.47
N GLY A 248 -10.70 24.17 7.42
CA GLY A 248 -10.15 24.71 6.18
C GLY A 248 -11.21 25.58 5.52
N ASN A 249 -10.80 26.73 4.96
CA ASN A 249 -11.67 27.53 4.11
C ASN A 249 -12.21 26.66 2.97
N ALA A 250 -13.45 26.91 2.54
CA ALA A 250 -14.22 26.15 1.54
C ALA A 250 -13.64 26.14 0.10
N THR A 251 -12.35 26.41 -0.06
CA THR A 251 -11.60 26.40 -1.30
C THR A 251 -10.43 25.41 -1.30
N ASP A 252 -10.21 24.67 -0.20
CA ASP A 252 -9.11 23.72 -0.07
C ASP A 252 -9.64 22.27 -0.14
N TYR A 253 -9.37 21.58 -1.26
CA TYR A 253 -9.82 20.20 -1.52
C TYR A 253 -8.81 19.14 -1.04
N ARG A 254 -7.90 19.55 -0.15
CA ARG A 254 -6.83 18.73 0.43
C ARG A 254 -7.29 18.14 1.76
N LEU A 255 -7.17 16.83 1.91
CA LEU A 255 -7.37 16.17 3.19
C LEU A 255 -6.01 15.71 3.73
N SER A 256 -5.54 16.35 4.80
CA SER A 256 -4.44 15.81 5.63
C SER A 256 -5.01 14.73 6.54
N LEU A 257 -4.39 13.55 6.54
CA LEU A 257 -4.90 12.37 7.23
C LEU A 257 -3.92 11.94 8.33
N ASP A 258 -4.44 11.74 9.55
CA ASP A 258 -3.69 11.13 10.64
C ASP A 258 -3.52 9.62 10.38
N PHE A 259 -2.40 9.04 10.81
CA PHE A 259 -2.00 7.66 10.48
C PHE A 259 -3.07 6.59 10.76
N TYR A 260 -3.85 6.72 11.85
CA TYR A 260 -4.90 5.76 12.21
C TYR A 260 -6.24 6.01 11.49
N PHE A 261 -6.54 7.26 11.11
CA PHE A 261 -7.72 7.60 10.31
C PHE A 261 -7.53 7.22 8.84
N PHE A 262 -6.27 7.18 8.39
CA PHE A 262 -5.87 6.84 7.03
C PHE A 262 -6.35 5.43 6.62
N THR A 263 -6.04 4.38 7.40
CA THR A 263 -6.42 2.99 7.04
C THR A 263 -7.93 2.77 7.01
N LEU A 264 -8.68 3.44 7.90
CA LEU A 264 -10.13 3.28 8.01
C LEU A 264 -10.89 4.03 6.90
N ILE A 265 -10.44 5.24 6.54
CA ILE A 265 -11.05 6.04 5.46
C ILE A 265 -10.76 5.40 4.09
N MET A 266 -9.56 4.85 3.86
CA MET A 266 -9.24 4.21 2.57
C MET A 266 -10.10 2.98 2.28
N MET A 267 -10.41 2.16 3.29
CA MET A 267 -11.35 1.04 3.15
C MET A 267 -12.77 1.49 2.77
N VAL A 268 -13.21 2.65 3.28
CA VAL A 268 -14.54 3.21 3.02
C VAL A 268 -14.58 3.90 1.65
N VAL A 269 -13.56 4.68 1.29
CA VAL A 269 -13.50 5.43 0.03
C VAL A 269 -13.40 4.49 -1.18
N THR A 270 -12.57 3.44 -1.12
CA THR A 270 -12.46 2.47 -2.24
C THR A 270 -13.76 1.68 -2.42
N ARG A 271 -14.45 1.28 -1.35
CA ARG A 271 -15.77 0.63 -1.44
C ARG A 271 -16.87 1.55 -1.96
N TYR A 272 -16.90 2.82 -1.54
CA TYR A 272 -17.94 3.77 -1.96
C TYR A 272 -17.70 4.34 -3.36
N MET A 273 -16.45 4.50 -3.80
CA MET A 273 -16.15 5.00 -5.16
C MET A 273 -16.54 3.96 -6.22
N ASN A 274 -16.51 2.68 -5.89
CA ASN A 274 -17.00 1.60 -6.74
C ASN A 274 -18.54 1.54 -6.83
N SER A 275 -19.28 2.24 -5.95
CA SER A 275 -20.75 2.26 -5.96
C SER A 275 -21.35 3.49 -6.65
N PHE A 276 -20.52 4.39 -7.20
CA PHE A 276 -20.96 5.65 -7.82
C PHE A 276 -20.64 5.76 -9.32
N ARG A 277 -20.43 4.64 -10.01
CA ARG A 277 -20.50 4.56 -11.48
C ARG A 277 -21.68 3.70 -11.90
#